data_AF-A0A6J4KKB6-F1
#
_entry.id   AF-A0A6J4KKB6-F1
#
_cell.length_a   1.000
_cell.length_b   1.000
_cell.length_c   1.000
_cell.angle_alpha   90.00
_cell.angle_beta   90.00
_cell.angle_gamma   90.00
#
_symmetry.space_group_name_H-M   'P 1'
#
loop_
_entity.id
_entity.type
_entity.pdbx_description
1 polymer ?
#
loop_
_entity_poly.entity_id
_entity_poly.type
_entity_poly.pdbx_seq_one_letter_code
_entity_poly.pdbx_strand_id
1 'polypeptide(L)'
;MVENITVENKLITDDLDKLLGVLPDIIRQHLELHSQTSNLIEVVMDLGRRPEARFPGRAEYLSETPITREHLDYCTARVGSFSGDNRAGIEQTLHRISAIRNRQGEVIGLTCRVGRAVFGTIGMIRDLVETGRSILMLGRPGVGKTTALREIARVLADELEKRVVIIDTSNEIAGDGDIPHPAIGRARRMQVARPELQHQV
;
A
#
# COMPACT_ATOMS: atom_id res chain seq x y z
N MET A 1 -19.12 32.66 20.13
CA MET A 1 -17.91 31.85 20.42
C MET A 1 -17.81 30.85 19.30
N VAL A 2 -16.84 31.03 18.41
CA VAL A 2 -16.56 30.06 17.34
C VAL A 2 -15.67 29.02 17.97
N GLU A 3 -16.18 27.81 18.17
CA GLU A 3 -15.35 26.69 18.63
C GLU A 3 -14.29 26.44 17.55
N ASN A 4 -13.02 26.55 17.98
CA ASN A 4 -11.89 26.15 17.17
C ASN A 4 -12.05 24.65 16.87
N ILE A 5 -12.35 24.32 15.62
CA ILE A 5 -12.25 22.96 15.11
C ILE A 5 -10.77 22.58 15.24
N THR A 6 -10.45 21.83 16.29
CA THR A 6 -9.15 21.18 16.45
C THR A 6 -8.91 20.36 15.19
N VAL A 7 -7.87 20.72 14.43
CA VAL A 7 -7.38 19.90 13.33
C VAL A 7 -7.01 18.55 13.95
N GLU A 8 -7.83 17.52 13.72
CA GLU A 8 -7.53 16.16 14.17
C GLU A 8 -6.11 15.78 13.69
N ASN A 9 -5.28 15.32 14.62
CA ASN A 9 -3.92 14.89 14.31
C ASN A 9 -3.96 13.71 13.34
N LYS A 10 -3.61 13.99 12.08
CA LYS A 10 -3.52 13.00 11.01
C LYS A 10 -2.38 12.03 11.32
N LEU A 11 -2.71 10.83 11.80
CA LEU A 11 -1.76 9.74 12.00
C LEU A 11 -1.48 9.09 10.63
N ILE A 12 -0.21 9.00 10.26
CA ILE A 12 0.25 8.29 9.07
C ILE A 12 1.08 7.10 9.56
N THR A 13 0.67 5.89 9.18
CA THR A 13 1.48 4.68 9.34
C THR A 13 1.88 4.19 7.96
N ASP A 14 3.15 3.83 7.80
CA ASP A 14 3.68 3.36 6.53
C ASP A 14 4.47 2.05 6.60
N ASP A 15 4.63 1.46 7.79
CA ASP A 15 5.29 0.16 7.99
C ASP A 15 6.63 0.00 7.25
N LEU A 16 7.33 1.12 7.03
CA LEU A 16 8.44 1.21 6.07
C LEU A 16 9.55 0.19 6.35
N ASP A 17 9.82 -0.11 7.62
CA ASP A 17 10.80 -1.11 8.04
C ASP A 17 10.55 -2.49 7.42
N LYS A 18 9.28 -2.89 7.25
CA LYS A 18 8.91 -4.16 6.62
C LYS A 18 9.26 -4.16 5.13
N LEU A 19 9.05 -3.03 4.44
CA LEU A 19 9.49 -2.88 3.04
C LEU A 19 11.02 -2.91 2.94
N LEU A 20 11.71 -2.19 3.82
CA LEU A 20 13.17 -2.17 3.81
C LEU A 20 13.76 -3.57 4.09
N GLY A 21 13.10 -4.37 4.93
CA GLY A 21 13.48 -5.75 5.22
C GLY A 21 13.41 -6.72 4.03
N VAL A 22 12.64 -6.42 2.98
CA VAL A 22 12.62 -7.24 1.75
C VAL A 22 13.66 -6.83 0.72
N LEU A 23 14.33 -5.67 0.90
CA LEU A 23 15.33 -5.16 -0.02
C LEU A 23 16.72 -5.75 0.29
N PRO A 24 17.62 -5.86 -0.70
CA PRO A 24 19.00 -6.28 -0.48
C PRO A 24 19.73 -5.30 0.44
N ASP A 25 20.68 -5.79 1.23
CA ASP A 25 21.35 -5.00 2.28
C ASP A 25 21.96 -3.70 1.78
N ILE A 26 22.57 -3.71 0.58
CA ILE A 26 23.17 -2.52 -0.03
C ILE A 26 22.15 -1.38 -0.26
N ILE A 27 20.91 -1.73 -0.58
CA ILE A 27 19.81 -0.79 -0.82
C ILE A 27 19.20 -0.39 0.51
N ARG A 28 18.94 -1.37 1.38
CA ARG A 28 18.37 -1.17 2.70
C ARG A 28 19.21 -0.21 3.54
N GLN A 29 20.51 -0.45 3.68
CA GLN A 29 21.40 0.38 4.49
C GLN A 29 21.47 1.82 3.98
N HIS A 30 21.50 2.02 2.65
CA HIS A 30 21.48 3.35 2.07
C HIS A 30 20.19 4.09 2.48
N LEU A 31 19.04 3.42 2.35
CA LEU A 31 17.75 4.01 2.71
C LEU A 31 17.61 4.25 4.21
N GLU A 32 18.06 3.36 5.09
CA GLU A 32 18.01 3.57 6.54
C GLU A 32 18.81 4.80 6.98
N LEU A 33 19.89 5.13 6.28
CA LEU A 33 20.73 6.31 6.56
C LEU A 33 20.26 7.59 5.84
N HIS A 34 19.31 7.48 4.90
CA HIS A 34 18.92 8.60 4.06
C HIS A 34 17.92 9.54 4.77
N SER A 35 18.20 10.85 4.71
CA SER A 35 17.46 11.86 5.48
C SER A 35 16.01 12.08 5.05
N GLN A 36 15.62 11.58 3.88
CA GLN A 36 14.25 11.71 3.33
C GLN A 36 13.52 10.37 3.23
N THR A 37 13.97 9.34 3.94
CA THR A 37 13.40 7.98 3.82
C THR A 37 11.92 7.91 4.18
N SER A 38 11.44 8.72 5.12
CA SER A 38 10.01 8.88 5.41
C SER A 38 9.18 9.37 4.22
N ASN A 39 9.81 10.05 3.25
CA ASN A 39 9.19 10.56 2.02
C ASN A 39 9.35 9.62 0.82
N LEU A 40 9.93 8.42 1.00
CA LEU A 40 10.15 7.46 -0.08
C LEU A 40 8.83 7.10 -0.78
N ILE A 41 8.79 7.18 -2.10
CA ILE A 41 7.62 6.78 -2.89
C ILE A 41 7.78 5.34 -3.33
N GLU A 42 8.92 5.01 -3.93
CA GLU A 42 9.22 3.67 -4.43
C GLU A 42 10.72 3.45 -4.63
N VAL A 43 11.11 2.18 -4.65
CA VAL A 43 12.44 1.70 -5.04
C VAL A 43 12.30 0.93 -6.35
N VAL A 44 13.14 1.25 -7.32
CA VAL A 44 13.18 0.61 -8.64
C VAL A 44 14.47 -0.19 -8.77
N MET A 45 14.35 -1.45 -9.15
CA MET A 45 15.46 -2.38 -9.31
C MET A 45 15.31 -3.12 -10.63
N ASP A 46 16.09 -2.76 -11.64
CA ASP A 46 16.07 -3.40 -12.97
C ASP A 46 17.41 -4.12 -13.19
N LEU A 47 17.37 -5.38 -13.64
CA LEU A 47 18.57 -6.18 -13.92
C LEU A 47 19.54 -5.42 -14.83
N GLY A 48 20.79 -5.27 -14.38
CA GLY A 48 21.84 -4.56 -15.11
C GLY A 48 21.79 -3.03 -15.01
N ARG A 49 20.87 -2.46 -14.22
CA ARG A 49 20.79 -1.01 -13.96
C ARG A 49 21.07 -0.69 -12.50
N ARG A 50 21.47 0.54 -12.24
CA ARG A 50 21.64 1.04 -10.87
C ARG A 50 20.28 1.15 -10.18
N PRO A 51 20.15 0.73 -8.90
CA PRO A 51 18.90 0.88 -8.17
C PRO A 51 18.57 2.35 -7.92
N GLU A 52 17.30 2.71 -8.03
CA GLU A 52 16.80 4.08 -7.82
C GLU A 52 15.82 4.13 -6.66
N ALA A 53 15.93 5.14 -5.81
CA ALA A 53 14.84 5.59 -4.94
C ALA A 53 14.15 6.80 -5.56
N ARG A 54 12.83 6.82 -5.50
CA ARG A 54 12.01 7.96 -5.95
C ARG A 54 11.38 8.65 -4.75
N PHE A 55 11.52 9.96 -4.74
CA PHE A 55 10.96 10.88 -3.76
C PHE A 55 10.09 11.92 -4.47
N PRO A 56 9.31 12.75 -3.75
CA PRO A 56 8.58 13.84 -4.37
C PRO A 56 9.51 14.75 -5.19
N GLY A 57 9.28 14.79 -6.50
CA GLY A 57 10.01 15.67 -7.43
C GLY A 57 11.44 15.24 -7.79
N ARG A 58 11.96 14.12 -7.29
CA ARG A 58 13.33 13.67 -7.61
C ARG A 58 13.50 12.14 -7.55
N ALA A 59 14.51 11.65 -8.27
CA ALA A 59 14.98 10.28 -8.20
C ALA A 59 16.49 10.27 -7.93
N GLU A 60 16.96 9.31 -7.15
CA GLU A 60 18.34 9.21 -6.71
C GLU A 60 18.82 7.76 -6.83
N TYR A 61 20.05 7.57 -7.29
CA TYR A 61 20.65 6.25 -7.32
C TYR A 61 21.13 5.83 -5.94
N LEU A 62 20.78 4.62 -5.52
CA LEU A 62 21.13 4.07 -4.20
C LEU A 62 22.49 3.35 -4.21
N SER A 63 22.99 3.00 -5.40
CA SER A 63 24.29 2.36 -5.57
C SER A 63 24.88 2.69 -6.94
N GLU A 64 26.21 2.64 -7.04
CA GLU A 64 26.93 2.58 -8.32
C GLU A 64 26.90 1.17 -8.91
N THR A 65 26.74 0.14 -8.06
CA THR A 65 26.67 -1.26 -8.49
C THR A 65 25.30 -1.55 -9.12
N PRO A 66 25.27 -2.07 -10.36
CA PRO A 66 24.02 -2.49 -10.98
C PRO A 66 23.35 -3.65 -10.25
N ILE A 67 22.02 -3.74 -10.37
CA ILE A 67 21.21 -4.84 -9.87
C ILE A 67 21.59 -6.14 -10.59
N THR A 68 21.86 -7.17 -9.80
CA THR A 68 22.14 -8.53 -10.26
C THR A 68 20.88 -9.39 -10.18
N ARG A 69 20.92 -10.59 -10.76
CA ARG A 69 19.84 -11.57 -10.59
C ARG A 69 19.66 -11.94 -9.11
N GLU A 70 20.77 -12.12 -8.39
CA GLU A 70 20.76 -12.45 -6.96
C GLU A 70 20.02 -11.41 -6.12
N HIS A 71 20.15 -10.12 -6.43
CA HIS A 71 19.37 -9.07 -5.75
C HIS A 71 17.86 -9.22 -5.98
N LEU A 72 17.43 -9.54 -7.20
CA LEU A 72 16.02 -9.76 -7.51
C LEU A 72 15.50 -11.04 -6.85
N ASP A 73 16.29 -12.12 -6.88
CA ASP A 73 15.97 -13.39 -6.24
C ASP A 73 15.85 -13.23 -4.71
N TYR A 74 16.76 -12.45 -4.10
CA TYR A 74 16.71 -12.08 -2.69
C TYR A 74 15.36 -11.45 -2.31
N CYS A 75 14.89 -10.49 -3.11
CA CYS A 75 13.61 -9.82 -2.88
C CYS A 75 12.43 -10.77 -3.11
N THR A 76 12.43 -11.48 -4.25
CA THR A 76 11.32 -12.38 -4.62
C THR A 76 11.13 -13.51 -3.62
N ALA A 77 12.19 -14.00 -2.99
CA ALA A 77 12.13 -15.00 -1.92
C ALA A 77 11.53 -14.47 -0.61
N ARG A 78 11.46 -13.14 -0.42
CA ARG A 78 10.99 -12.48 0.81
C ARG A 78 9.64 -11.80 0.66
N VAL A 79 9.13 -11.67 -0.56
CA VAL A 79 7.77 -11.18 -0.82
C VAL A 79 6.84 -12.37 -1.00
N GLY A 80 5.54 -12.15 -0.74
CA GLY A 80 4.52 -13.17 -1.00
C GLY A 80 4.45 -13.57 -2.48
N SER A 81 3.62 -14.57 -2.79
CA SER A 81 3.42 -15.01 -4.18
C SER A 81 2.88 -13.86 -5.04
N PHE A 82 3.42 -13.73 -6.25
CA PHE A 82 2.89 -12.77 -7.23
C PHE A 82 1.54 -13.25 -7.77
N SER A 83 0.53 -12.37 -7.77
CA SER A 83 -0.78 -12.59 -8.39
C SER A 83 -0.71 -12.50 -9.91
N GLY A 84 -1.84 -12.80 -10.57
CA GLY A 84 -1.96 -12.81 -12.04
C GLY A 84 -1.68 -11.48 -12.74
N ASP A 85 -1.65 -10.36 -12.00
CA ASP A 85 -1.28 -9.02 -12.47
C ASP A 85 0.20 -8.66 -12.17
N ASN A 86 1.04 -9.65 -11.84
CA ASN A 86 2.45 -9.49 -11.48
C ASN A 86 2.70 -8.61 -10.25
N ARG A 87 1.76 -8.56 -9.31
CA ARG A 87 1.92 -7.85 -8.05
C ARG A 87 2.02 -8.81 -6.87
N ALA A 88 2.80 -8.42 -5.87
CA ALA A 88 2.85 -9.06 -4.57
C ALA A 88 2.73 -7.97 -3.50
N GLY A 89 2.23 -8.38 -2.34
CA GLY A 89 2.17 -7.54 -1.14
C GLY A 89 3.16 -8.00 -0.08
N ILE A 90 3.27 -7.18 0.96
CA ILE A 90 3.82 -7.60 2.25
C ILE A 90 2.63 -7.66 3.20
N GLU A 91 2.41 -8.83 3.82
CA GLU A 91 1.28 -9.07 4.71
C GLU A 91 1.14 -7.97 5.76
N GLN A 92 -0.11 -7.62 6.09
CA GLN A 92 -0.44 -6.57 7.06
C GLN A 92 0.04 -5.17 6.70
N THR A 93 0.56 -4.93 5.48
CA THR A 93 0.99 -3.61 5.00
C THR A 93 0.21 -3.19 3.76
N LEU A 94 0.42 -1.94 3.33
CA LEU A 94 -0.08 -1.44 2.04
C LEU A 94 1.01 -1.41 0.97
N HIS A 95 2.19 -1.96 1.26
CA HIS A 95 3.28 -1.99 0.30
C HIS A 95 2.95 -2.87 -0.88
N ARG A 96 3.46 -2.48 -2.04
CA ARG A 96 3.24 -3.19 -3.28
C ARG A 96 4.57 -3.45 -3.98
N ILE A 97 4.77 -4.68 -4.42
CA ILE A 97 5.92 -5.11 -5.19
C ILE A 97 5.43 -5.56 -6.56
N SER A 98 5.77 -4.82 -7.60
CA SER A 98 5.39 -5.15 -8.98
C SER A 98 6.59 -5.75 -9.70
N ALA A 99 6.42 -6.92 -10.31
CA ALA A 99 7.46 -7.59 -11.08
C ALA A 99 7.38 -7.24 -12.56
N ILE A 100 8.53 -6.93 -13.14
CA ILE A 100 8.74 -6.89 -14.59
C ILE A 100 9.32 -8.24 -14.99
N ARG A 101 8.67 -8.92 -15.95
CA ARG A 101 9.08 -10.26 -16.40
C ARG A 101 9.53 -10.26 -17.86
N ASN A 102 10.52 -11.10 -18.17
CA ASN A 102 10.93 -11.35 -19.56
C ASN A 102 9.96 -12.31 -20.27
N ARG A 103 10.25 -12.63 -21.54
CA ARG A 103 9.40 -13.52 -22.36
C ARG A 103 9.34 -14.96 -21.83
N GLN A 104 10.31 -15.36 -21.01
CA GLN A 104 10.38 -16.65 -20.34
C GLN A 104 9.65 -16.65 -18.99
N GLY A 105 9.09 -15.51 -18.57
CA GLY A 105 8.38 -15.35 -17.30
C GLY A 105 9.29 -15.09 -16.10
N GLU A 106 10.60 -14.94 -16.29
CA GLU A 106 11.54 -14.66 -15.21
C GLU A 106 11.46 -13.20 -14.77
N VAL A 107 11.58 -12.94 -13.46
CA VAL A 107 11.63 -11.57 -12.92
C VAL A 107 12.95 -10.91 -13.31
N ILE A 108 12.88 -9.83 -14.09
CA ILE A 108 14.02 -9.02 -14.53
C ILE A 108 14.00 -7.60 -13.96
N GLY A 109 12.95 -7.25 -13.21
CA GLY A 109 12.90 -6.00 -12.49
C GLY A 109 11.80 -5.99 -11.43
N LEU A 110 11.93 -5.09 -10.46
CA LEU A 110 10.99 -4.91 -9.36
C LEU A 110 10.76 -3.41 -9.13
N THR A 111 9.49 -3.06 -8.88
CA THR A 111 9.10 -1.76 -8.33
C THR A 111 8.47 -1.98 -6.96
N CYS A 112 9.16 -1.55 -5.91
CA CYS A 112 8.73 -1.66 -4.52
C CYS A 112 8.16 -0.32 -4.06
N ARG A 113 6.83 -0.20 -4.05
CA ARG A 113 6.12 1.05 -3.72
C ARG A 113 5.72 1.09 -2.25
N VAL A 114 5.98 2.23 -1.62
CA VAL A 114 5.60 2.50 -0.23
C VAL A 114 4.09 2.73 -0.14
N GLY A 115 3.40 1.87 0.61
CA GLY A 115 2.00 2.06 0.96
C GLY A 115 1.89 2.84 2.25
N ARG A 116 0.89 3.73 2.35
CA ARG A 116 0.65 4.53 3.55
C ARG A 116 -0.82 4.47 3.93
N ALA A 117 -1.08 4.23 5.20
CA ALA A 117 -2.39 4.38 5.80
C ALA A 117 -2.46 5.72 6.54
N VAL A 118 -3.58 6.41 6.36
CA VAL A 118 -3.83 7.74 6.88
C VAL A 118 -5.12 7.68 7.67
N PHE A 119 -5.07 8.07 8.93
CA PHE A 119 -6.20 8.08 9.86
C PHE A 119 -6.63 9.50 10.21
N GLY A 120 -7.80 9.64 10.85
CA GLY A 120 -8.27 10.94 11.34
C GLY A 120 -8.81 11.84 10.22
N THR A 121 -9.39 11.23 9.17
CA THR A 121 -10.09 11.97 8.10
C THR A 121 -11.60 11.80 8.15
N ILE A 122 -12.12 10.98 9.07
CA ILE A 122 -13.55 10.64 9.13
C ILE A 122 -14.42 11.77 9.69
N GLY A 123 -13.87 12.69 10.48
CA GLY A 123 -14.67 13.77 11.09
C GLY A 123 -15.54 14.52 10.08
N MET A 124 -15.09 14.63 8.83
CA MET A 124 -15.81 15.29 7.73
C MET A 124 -17.02 14.50 7.18
N ILE A 125 -17.11 13.19 7.41
CA ILE A 125 -18.13 12.32 6.81
C ILE A 125 -18.84 11.40 7.81
N ARG A 126 -18.59 11.59 9.12
CA ARG A 126 -19.13 10.72 10.18
C ARG A 126 -20.65 10.77 10.23
N ASP A 127 -21.22 11.97 10.11
CA ASP A 127 -22.65 12.22 10.04
C ASP A 127 -23.31 11.47 8.87
N LEU A 128 -22.67 11.48 7.68
CA LEU A 128 -23.14 10.77 6.50
C LEU A 128 -23.13 9.26 6.70
N VAL A 129 -22.05 8.72 7.27
CA VAL A 129 -21.90 7.28 7.56
C VAL A 129 -22.95 6.82 8.57
N GLU A 130 -23.23 7.62 9.60
CA GLU A 130 -24.23 7.32 10.63
C GLU A 130 -25.67 7.32 10.12
N THR A 131 -25.96 7.93 8.96
CA THR A 131 -27.30 7.89 8.35
C THR A 131 -27.75 6.48 7.95
N GLY A 132 -26.81 5.54 7.77
CA GLY A 132 -27.09 4.19 7.28
C GLY A 132 -27.53 4.11 5.81
N ARG A 133 -27.46 5.22 5.06
CA ARG A 133 -27.77 5.25 3.63
C ARG A 133 -26.58 4.77 2.80
N SER A 134 -26.84 4.34 1.57
CA SER A 134 -25.78 4.03 0.61
C SER A 134 -25.03 5.30 0.22
N ILE A 135 -23.70 5.23 0.22
CA ILE A 135 -22.80 6.34 -0.12
C ILE A 135 -21.96 5.95 -1.34
N LEU A 136 -21.87 6.84 -2.33
CA LEU A 136 -20.99 6.70 -3.48
C LEU A 136 -19.91 7.79 -3.43
N MET A 137 -18.64 7.38 -3.41
CA MET A 137 -17.51 8.31 -3.44
C MET A 137 -17.01 8.52 -4.87
N LEU A 138 -17.18 9.74 -5.39
CA LEU A 138 -16.72 10.14 -6.72
C LEU A 138 -15.56 11.13 -6.62
N GLY A 139 -14.66 11.08 -7.61
CA GLY A 139 -13.55 12.02 -7.71
C GLY A 139 -12.43 11.50 -8.60
N ARG A 140 -11.55 12.41 -9.02
CA ARG A 140 -10.40 12.08 -9.88
C ARG A 140 -9.50 11.02 -9.22
N PRO A 141 -8.66 10.30 -9.99
CA PRO A 141 -7.62 9.45 -9.42
C PRO A 141 -6.76 10.23 -8.41
N GLY A 142 -6.36 9.57 -7.31
CA GLY A 142 -5.45 10.16 -6.31
C GLY A 142 -6.06 11.12 -5.28
N VAL A 143 -7.37 11.43 -5.33
CA VAL A 143 -8.00 12.39 -4.39
C VAL A 143 -8.30 11.81 -2.99
N GLY A 144 -7.90 10.57 -2.70
CA GLY A 144 -8.07 9.96 -1.37
C GLY A 144 -9.36 9.14 -1.16
N LYS A 145 -10.06 8.74 -2.23
CA LYS A 145 -11.27 7.89 -2.12
C LYS A 145 -11.03 6.60 -1.33
N THR A 146 -9.98 5.87 -1.68
CA THR A 146 -9.61 4.61 -1.01
C THR A 146 -9.23 4.84 0.44
N THR A 147 -8.56 5.95 0.75
CA THR A 147 -8.22 6.35 2.11
C THR A 147 -9.48 6.56 2.95
N ALA A 148 -10.47 7.29 2.42
CA ALA A 148 -11.73 7.50 3.10
C ALA A 148 -12.52 6.20 3.27
N LEU A 149 -12.63 5.35 2.24
CA LEU A 149 -13.31 4.06 2.34
C LEU A 149 -12.71 3.16 3.42
N ARG A 150 -11.38 3.11 3.52
CA ARG A 150 -10.66 2.36 4.56
C ARG A 150 -11.03 2.85 5.96
N GLU A 151 -11.03 4.17 6.14
CA GLU A 151 -11.37 4.78 7.43
C GLU A 151 -12.86 4.59 7.80
N ILE A 152 -13.77 4.71 6.82
CA ILE A 152 -15.19 4.40 7.01
C ILE A 152 -15.36 2.96 7.49
N ALA A 153 -14.70 2.00 6.83
CA ALA A 153 -14.80 0.59 7.21
C ALA A 153 -14.31 0.35 8.64
N ARG A 154 -13.17 0.96 9.02
CA ARG A 154 -12.64 0.90 10.40
C ARG A 154 -13.63 1.47 11.41
N VAL A 155 -14.16 2.67 11.16
CA VAL A 155 -15.09 3.36 12.07
C VAL A 155 -16.38 2.56 12.23
N LEU A 156 -16.95 2.08 11.12
CA LEU A 156 -18.12 1.20 11.13
C LEU A 156 -17.88 -0.07 11.96
N ALA A 157 -16.71 -0.70 11.80
CA ALA A 157 -16.38 -1.96 12.45
C ALA A 157 -15.99 -1.81 13.93
N ASP A 158 -15.17 -0.83 14.27
CA ASP A 158 -14.55 -0.71 15.60
C ASP A 158 -15.37 0.19 16.51
N GLU A 159 -15.81 1.35 16.03
CA GLU A 159 -16.48 2.36 16.86
C GLU A 159 -17.99 2.14 16.90
N LEU A 160 -18.62 1.82 15.76
CA LEU A 160 -20.07 1.55 15.69
C LEU A 160 -20.43 0.07 15.84
N GLU A 161 -19.42 -0.78 16.05
CA GLU A 161 -19.53 -2.23 16.28
C GLU A 161 -20.39 -2.97 15.24
N LYS A 162 -20.35 -2.51 13.98
CA LYS A 162 -21.08 -3.16 12.89
C LYS A 162 -20.30 -4.34 12.34
N ARG A 163 -21.03 -5.29 11.79
CA ARG A 163 -20.45 -6.39 10.99
C ARG A 163 -20.17 -5.85 9.60
N VAL A 164 -18.90 -5.54 9.34
CA VAL A 164 -18.45 -4.96 8.06
C VAL A 164 -17.70 -6.01 7.25
N VAL A 165 -18.04 -6.11 5.97
CA VAL A 165 -17.28 -6.87 4.97
C VAL A 165 -16.88 -5.91 3.85
N ILE A 166 -15.60 -5.90 3.50
CA ILE A 166 -15.03 -5.15 2.38
C ILE A 166 -14.84 -6.13 1.23
N ILE A 167 -15.51 -5.86 0.11
CA ILE A 167 -15.23 -6.53 -1.16
C ILE A 167 -14.08 -5.77 -1.83
N ASP A 168 -12.86 -6.28 -1.70
CA ASP A 168 -11.65 -5.59 -2.15
C ASP A 168 -11.15 -6.20 -3.47
N THR A 169 -11.67 -5.65 -4.56
CA THR A 169 -11.45 -6.17 -5.91
C THR A 169 -10.01 -6.00 -6.41
N SER A 170 -9.34 -4.93 -5.98
CA SER A 170 -8.00 -4.55 -6.46
C SER A 170 -6.93 -4.60 -5.35
N ASN A 171 -7.30 -5.13 -4.17
CA ASN A 171 -6.48 -5.14 -2.95
C ASN A 171 -5.99 -3.74 -2.54
N GLU A 172 -6.73 -2.68 -2.90
CA GLU A 172 -6.32 -1.30 -2.61
C GLU A 172 -6.74 -0.85 -1.21
N ILE A 173 -7.83 -1.42 -0.66
CA ILE A 173 -8.38 -0.97 0.62
C ILE A 173 -7.63 -1.63 1.76
N ALA A 174 -7.48 -2.95 1.73
CA ALA A 174 -6.94 -3.73 2.83
C ALA A 174 -5.52 -4.25 2.58
N GLY A 175 -4.91 -3.86 1.45
CA GLY A 175 -3.55 -4.25 1.09
C GLY A 175 -3.49 -5.58 0.34
N ASP A 176 -2.33 -5.80 -0.29
CA ASP A 176 -1.98 -7.02 -1.00
C ASP A 176 -1.56 -8.12 0.03
N GLY A 177 -1.80 -9.41 -0.29
CA GLY A 177 -1.50 -10.57 0.57
C GLY A 177 -2.73 -11.11 1.32
N ASP A 178 -2.61 -12.24 2.04
CA ASP A 178 -3.75 -12.95 2.67
C ASP A 178 -4.21 -12.32 3.98
N ILE A 179 -3.30 -11.68 4.72
CA ILE A 179 -3.58 -11.01 5.97
C ILE A 179 -3.80 -9.50 5.70
N PRO A 180 -5.00 -8.96 5.98
CA PRO A 180 -5.31 -7.55 5.69
C PRO A 180 -4.55 -6.59 6.61
N HIS A 181 -4.32 -5.38 6.12
CA HIS A 181 -3.75 -4.29 6.92
C HIS A 181 -4.66 -3.95 8.11
N PRO A 182 -4.12 -3.71 9.32
CA PRO A 182 -4.89 -3.31 10.51
C PRO A 182 -5.75 -2.04 10.38
N ALA A 183 -5.61 -1.29 9.29
CA ALA A 183 -6.24 0.01 9.11
C ALA A 183 -7.72 -0.11 8.76
N ILE A 184 -8.21 -1.33 8.50
CA ILE A 184 -9.65 -1.62 8.35
C ILE A 184 -10.32 -2.01 9.68
N GLY A 185 -9.57 -2.02 10.79
CA GLY A 185 -10.10 -2.45 12.10
C GLY A 185 -10.52 -3.91 12.10
N ARG A 186 -11.65 -4.21 12.75
CA ARG A 186 -12.29 -5.53 12.79
C ARG A 186 -13.06 -5.89 11.51
N ALA A 187 -13.07 -5.02 10.49
CA ALA A 187 -13.74 -5.33 9.23
C ALA A 187 -13.12 -6.57 8.58
N ARG A 188 -13.96 -7.41 7.98
CA ARG A 188 -13.50 -8.57 7.22
C ARG A 188 -13.24 -8.19 5.78
N ARG A 189 -12.22 -8.78 5.17
CA ARG A 189 -11.93 -8.63 3.74
C ARG A 189 -12.37 -9.86 2.96
N MET A 190 -12.95 -9.64 1.81
CA MET A 190 -13.22 -10.64 0.79
C MET A 190 -12.51 -10.21 -0.49
N GLN A 191 -11.62 -11.07 -0.99
CA GLN A 191 -10.89 -10.83 -2.23
C GLN A 191 -11.68 -11.39 -3.42
N VAL A 192 -11.64 -10.67 -4.53
CA VAL A 192 -12.27 -11.11 -5.78
C VAL A 192 -11.17 -11.58 -6.72
N ALA A 193 -11.31 -12.78 -7.29
CA ALA A 193 -10.28 -13.36 -8.16
C ALA A 193 -10.01 -12.49 -9.41
N ARG A 194 -11.05 -11.85 -9.95
CA ARG A 194 -10.95 -10.92 -11.08
C ARG A 194 -12.01 -9.83 -10.96
N PRO A 195 -11.74 -8.57 -11.34
CA PRO A 195 -12.71 -7.49 -11.20
C PRO A 195 -14.07 -7.73 -11.86
N GLU A 196 -14.08 -8.42 -13.00
CA GLU A 196 -15.30 -8.71 -13.74
C GLU A 196 -16.22 -9.70 -13.00
N LEU A 197 -15.67 -10.45 -12.05
CA LEU A 197 -16.38 -11.47 -11.27
C LEU A 197 -16.92 -10.94 -9.93
N GLN A 198 -16.81 -9.64 -9.65
CA GLN A 198 -17.27 -9.05 -8.38
C GLN A 198 -18.74 -9.37 -8.07
N HIS A 199 -19.60 -9.48 -9.09
CA HIS A 199 -21.02 -9.80 -8.94
C HIS A 199 -21.30 -11.23 -8.45
N GLN A 200 -20.28 -12.08 -8.37
CA GLN A 200 -20.40 -13.50 -7.99
C GLN A 200 -20.04 -13.77 -6.52
N VAL A 201 -19.71 -12.72 -5.77
CA VAL A 201 -19.19 -12.81 -4.39
C VAL A 201 -20.14 -12.15 -3.40
#